data_AF-A0A1H8BDA6-F1
#
_entry.id   AF-A0A1H8BDA6-F1
#
_cell.length_a   1.000
_cell.length_b   1.000
_cell.length_c   1.000
_cell.angle_alpha   90.00
_cell.angle_beta   90.00
_cell.angle_gamma   90.00
#
_symmetry.space_group_name_H-M   'P 1'
#
loop_
_entity.id
_entity.type
_entity.pdbx_description
1 polymer ?
#
loop_
_entity_poly.entity_id
_entity_poly.type
_entity_poly.pdbx_seq_one_letter_code
_entity_poly.pdbx_strand_id
1 'polypeptide(L)'
;MSKRLLILTAMLFLASNQTHAQAVRDYMSIVGPSTVYPFATLVAENFGKTTQFKTPKIESTCSGGGFKLFCNGIGIKYPNISDSSRAIKQSEIDICAANGVTDIIEIKIDHDGIVIVNPKIASPFDLPHKDLFMSLAKQIPGPENSGKLAPNPHKTWKEIKNCLDQPGTSLSGEQQQHLCIARAITINPGVILMDVPFSAQDTFATGINEDLMNEVCENYSIVIVTHSMQQAARVSQRAAYFHLNNLIAVENTEPIFTHPTHQLTSDYITGHIG
;
A
#
# COMPACT_ATOMS: atom_id res chain seq x y z
N MET A 1 -4.92 -48.86 -63.03
CA MET A 1 -4.32 -47.53 -63.31
C MET A 1 -5.45 -46.50 -63.27
N SER A 2 -5.48 -45.40 -62.53
CA SER A 2 -4.70 -44.85 -61.42
C SER A 2 -5.61 -43.75 -60.81
N LYS A 3 -6.25 -44.01 -59.66
CA LYS A 3 -7.03 -43.02 -58.89
C LYS A 3 -6.14 -42.15 -57.97
N ARG A 4 -4.82 -42.10 -58.22
CA ARG A 4 -3.85 -41.47 -57.31
C ARG A 4 -3.34 -40.10 -57.75
N LEU A 5 -3.89 -39.49 -58.82
CA LEU A 5 -3.31 -38.27 -59.40
C LEU A 5 -4.15 -36.99 -59.26
N LEU A 6 -5.25 -36.99 -58.48
CA LEU A 6 -6.10 -35.80 -58.36
C LEU A 6 -6.15 -35.13 -56.98
N ILE A 7 -5.32 -35.55 -56.02
CA ILE A 7 -5.33 -35.00 -54.65
C ILE A 7 -4.16 -34.05 -54.38
N LEU A 8 -3.16 -33.95 -55.27
CA LEU A 8 -1.94 -33.17 -55.00
C LEU A 8 -1.96 -31.69 -55.42
N THR A 9 -3.01 -31.18 -56.07
CA THR A 9 -3.05 -29.78 -56.55
C THR A 9 -3.91 -28.83 -55.70
N ALA A 10 -4.54 -29.30 -54.61
CA ALA A 10 -5.35 -28.46 -53.72
C ALA A 10 -4.67 -28.09 -52.39
N MET A 11 -3.42 -28.54 -52.14
CA MET A 11 -2.69 -28.29 -50.88
C MET A 11 -1.55 -27.26 -50.99
N LEU A 12 -1.50 -26.44 -52.05
CA LEU A 12 -0.41 -25.47 -52.24
C LEU A 12 -0.82 -23.98 -52.17
N PHE A 13 -2.05 -23.65 -51.74
CA PHE A 13 -2.53 -22.26 -51.73
C PHE A 13 -3.09 -21.74 -50.39
N LEU A 14 -2.69 -22.33 -49.27
CA LEU A 14 -3.01 -21.81 -47.93
C LEU A 14 -1.76 -21.74 -47.04
N ALA A 15 -0.62 -21.31 -47.61
CA ALA A 15 0.39 -20.63 -46.80
C ALA A 15 -0.04 -19.16 -46.67
N SER A 16 -1.15 -18.93 -45.98
CA SER A 16 -1.45 -17.60 -45.48
C SER A 16 -0.32 -17.23 -44.53
N ASN A 17 0.56 -16.34 -44.98
CA ASN A 17 1.39 -15.54 -44.10
C ASN A 17 0.44 -14.81 -43.13
N GLN A 18 0.12 -15.44 -42.01
CA GLN A 18 -0.42 -14.76 -40.85
C GLN A 18 0.75 -13.97 -40.25
N THR A 19 1.09 -12.87 -40.91
CA THR A 19 1.76 -11.77 -40.24
C THR A 19 0.81 -11.33 -39.13
N HIS A 20 1.08 -11.80 -37.91
CA HIS A 20 0.48 -11.23 -36.73
C HIS A 20 0.92 -9.77 -36.69
N ALA A 21 0.05 -8.87 -37.15
CA ALA A 21 0.21 -7.45 -36.96
C ALA A 21 0.21 -7.21 -35.45
N GLN A 22 1.41 -7.14 -34.86
CA GLN A 22 1.59 -6.69 -33.50
C GLN A 22 1.04 -5.26 -33.42
N ALA A 23 -0.08 -5.09 -32.73
CA ALA A 23 -0.72 -3.80 -32.53
C ALA A 23 0.33 -2.81 -31.99
N VAL A 24 0.64 -1.78 -32.77
CA VAL A 24 1.62 -0.77 -32.40
C VAL A 24 1.04 0.03 -31.23
N ARG A 25 1.71 -0.05 -30.07
CA ARG A 25 1.34 0.76 -28.92
C ARG A 25 1.74 2.20 -29.20
N ASP A 26 0.78 3.13 -29.15
CA ASP A 26 0.96 4.54 -29.50
C ASP A 26 0.96 5.49 -28.28
N TYR A 27 1.18 4.94 -27.09
CA TYR A 27 1.36 5.66 -25.83
C TYR A 27 2.63 5.16 -25.12
N MET A 28 3.22 5.98 -24.25
CA MET A 28 4.31 5.53 -23.37
C MET A 28 3.75 4.67 -22.22
N SER A 29 4.45 3.59 -21.89
CA SER A 29 4.10 2.72 -20.76
C SER A 29 5.16 2.88 -19.68
N ILE A 30 4.70 3.17 -18.48
CA ILE A 30 5.52 3.47 -17.31
C ILE A 30 5.11 2.50 -16.20
N VAL A 31 6.09 1.92 -15.53
CA VAL A 31 5.88 1.07 -14.36
C VAL A 31 6.61 1.68 -13.17
N GLY A 32 6.03 1.63 -11.98
CA GLY A 32 6.68 2.24 -10.82
C GLY A 32 6.06 1.87 -9.48
N PRO A 33 6.74 2.13 -8.36
CA PRO A 33 6.21 1.88 -7.02
C PRO A 33 5.02 2.80 -6.69
N SER A 34 4.16 2.35 -5.77
CA SER A 34 3.06 3.16 -5.23
C SER A 34 3.51 4.50 -4.63
N THR A 35 4.78 4.61 -4.20
CA THR A 35 5.39 5.87 -3.70
C THR A 35 5.48 6.94 -4.78
N VAL A 36 5.76 6.56 -6.03
CA VAL A 36 5.92 7.51 -7.16
C VAL A 36 4.65 7.58 -8.01
N TYR A 37 3.79 6.56 -7.93
CA TYR A 37 2.58 6.43 -8.73
C TYR A 37 1.66 7.68 -8.75
N PRO A 38 1.34 8.35 -7.63
CA PRO A 38 0.49 9.55 -7.65
C PRO A 38 1.14 10.71 -8.43
N PHE A 39 2.45 10.90 -8.26
CA PHE A 39 3.20 11.97 -8.92
C PHE A 39 3.32 11.69 -10.42
N ALA A 40 3.72 10.47 -10.79
CA ALA A 40 3.81 10.05 -12.19
C ALA A 40 2.45 10.18 -12.89
N THR A 41 1.35 9.80 -12.22
CA THR A 41 -0.02 9.90 -12.76
C THR A 41 -0.39 11.34 -13.05
N LEU A 42 -0.14 12.24 -12.10
CA LEU A 42 -0.39 13.66 -12.30
C LEU A 42 0.43 14.23 -13.48
N VAL A 43 1.71 13.86 -13.58
CA VAL A 43 2.59 14.30 -14.68
C VAL A 43 2.10 13.76 -16.02
N ALA A 44 1.73 12.48 -16.11
CA ALA A 44 1.23 11.86 -17.33
C ALA A 44 -0.10 12.47 -17.78
N GLU A 45 -1.04 12.68 -16.85
CA GLU A 45 -2.30 13.35 -17.14
C GLU A 45 -2.07 14.78 -17.66
N ASN A 46 -1.20 15.54 -16.99
CA ASN A 46 -0.88 16.89 -17.42
C ASN A 46 -0.21 16.88 -18.80
N PHE A 47 0.72 15.95 -19.06
CA PHE A 47 1.36 15.78 -20.36
C PHE A 47 0.34 15.48 -21.46
N GLY A 48 -0.61 14.58 -21.24
CA GLY A 48 -1.67 14.27 -22.21
C GLY A 48 -2.66 15.41 -22.43
N LYS A 49 -2.90 16.25 -21.41
CA LYS A 49 -3.78 17.43 -21.50
C LYS A 49 -3.11 18.61 -22.22
N THR A 50 -1.79 18.75 -22.12
CA THR A 50 -1.05 19.93 -22.57
C THR A 50 -0.25 19.72 -23.85
N THR A 51 -0.13 18.47 -24.32
CA THR A 51 0.61 18.13 -25.54
C THR A 51 -0.29 17.44 -26.57
N GLN A 52 0.22 17.28 -27.79
CA GLN A 52 -0.44 16.52 -28.85
C GLN A 52 -0.31 15.00 -28.71
N PHE A 53 0.46 14.51 -27.74
CA PHE A 53 0.74 13.09 -27.54
C PHE A 53 -0.29 12.43 -26.62
N LYS A 54 -0.51 11.13 -26.79
CA LYS A 54 -1.38 10.37 -25.90
C LYS A 54 -0.85 10.34 -24.47
N THR A 55 -1.77 10.42 -23.51
CA THR A 55 -1.48 10.24 -22.08
C THR A 55 -0.72 8.93 -21.84
N PRO A 56 0.48 8.97 -21.24
CA PRO A 56 1.20 7.77 -20.83
C PRO A 56 0.34 6.90 -19.90
N LYS A 57 0.42 5.58 -20.07
CA LYS A 57 -0.21 4.62 -19.17
C LYS A 57 0.78 4.28 -18.07
N ILE A 58 0.32 4.40 -16.81
CA ILE A 58 1.15 4.09 -15.64
C ILE A 58 0.54 2.91 -14.91
N GLU A 59 1.37 1.93 -14.57
CA GLU A 59 0.99 0.75 -13.81
C GLU A 59 1.77 0.72 -12.48
N SER A 60 1.02 0.57 -11.38
CA SER A 60 1.62 0.48 -10.05
C SER A 60 2.20 -0.92 -9.83
N THR A 61 3.45 -0.95 -9.40
CA THR A 61 4.25 -2.15 -9.10
C THR A 61 5.08 -1.89 -7.83
N CYS A 62 6.16 -2.63 -7.61
CA CYS A 62 7.23 -2.25 -6.68
C CYS A 62 8.51 -1.93 -7.48
N SER A 63 9.47 -1.18 -6.94
CA SER A 63 10.67 -0.76 -7.71
C SER A 63 11.41 -1.93 -8.38
N GLY A 64 11.61 -3.04 -7.66
CA GLY A 64 12.23 -4.25 -8.25
C GLY A 64 11.34 -4.95 -9.29
N GLY A 65 10.02 -4.94 -9.09
CA GLY A 65 9.06 -5.47 -10.06
C GLY A 65 9.03 -4.63 -11.34
N GLY A 66 9.05 -3.30 -11.21
CA GLY A 66 9.15 -2.35 -12.31
C GLY A 66 10.42 -2.57 -13.13
N PHE A 67 11.60 -2.63 -12.47
CA PHE A 67 12.86 -2.95 -13.14
C PHE A 67 12.81 -4.29 -13.84
N LYS A 68 12.22 -5.33 -13.24
CA LYS A 68 12.08 -6.63 -13.90
C LYS A 68 11.23 -6.56 -15.16
N LEU A 69 10.10 -5.85 -15.13
CA LEU A 69 9.23 -5.67 -16.30
C LEU A 69 9.93 -4.87 -17.41
N PHE A 70 10.63 -3.79 -17.03
CA PHE A 70 11.42 -2.96 -17.93
C PHE A 70 12.60 -3.72 -18.55
N CYS A 71 13.36 -4.44 -17.74
CA CYS A 71 14.52 -5.23 -18.17
C CYS A 71 14.16 -6.52 -18.93
N ASN A 72 12.88 -6.87 -19.13
CA ASN A 72 12.51 -8.08 -19.87
C ASN A 72 12.68 -7.93 -21.40
N GLY A 73 12.98 -6.74 -21.91
CA GLY A 73 13.36 -6.54 -23.31
C GLY A 73 12.95 -5.18 -23.87
N ILE A 74 13.28 -4.96 -25.14
CA ILE A 74 12.90 -3.76 -25.89
C ILE A 74 11.70 -4.07 -26.79
N GLY A 75 10.74 -3.16 -26.84
CA GLY A 75 9.61 -3.21 -27.77
C GLY A 75 8.27 -2.86 -27.13
N ILE A 76 7.21 -2.91 -27.93
CA ILE A 76 5.86 -2.47 -27.53
C ILE A 76 5.26 -3.23 -26.33
N LYS A 77 5.72 -4.47 -26.09
CA LYS A 77 5.27 -5.34 -25.00
C LYS A 77 5.89 -5.00 -23.65
N TYR A 78 6.94 -4.19 -23.64
CA TYR A 78 7.69 -3.85 -22.43
C TYR A 78 7.50 -2.36 -22.06
N PRO A 79 7.60 -2.00 -20.78
CA PRO A 79 7.59 -0.60 -20.35
C PRO A 79 8.74 0.20 -20.97
N ASN A 80 8.55 1.49 -21.20
CA ASN A 80 9.64 2.38 -21.63
C ASN A 80 10.37 3.04 -20.46
N ILE A 81 9.68 3.22 -19.35
CA ILE A 81 10.20 3.91 -18.17
C ILE A 81 9.89 3.04 -16.96
N SER A 82 10.89 2.85 -16.11
CA SER A 82 10.70 2.31 -14.78
C SER A 82 10.95 3.41 -13.76
N ASP A 83 9.88 3.95 -13.20
CA ASP A 83 9.99 4.80 -12.02
C ASP A 83 10.45 3.96 -10.83
N SER A 84 11.18 4.57 -9.91
CA SER A 84 11.74 3.89 -8.77
C SER A 84 12.02 4.84 -7.62
N SER A 85 11.84 4.35 -6.40
CA SER A 85 12.28 5.01 -5.16
C SER A 85 13.77 4.85 -4.86
N ARG A 86 14.52 4.19 -5.75
CA ARG A 86 15.97 3.99 -5.60
C ARG A 86 16.68 3.87 -6.95
N ALA A 87 17.99 4.07 -6.93
CA ALA A 87 18.85 3.73 -8.06
C ALA A 87 18.72 2.25 -8.45
N ILE A 88 18.88 1.97 -9.75
CA ILE A 88 18.95 0.61 -10.28
C ILE A 88 20.23 -0.08 -9.77
N LYS A 89 20.14 -1.37 -9.43
CA LYS A 89 21.30 -2.15 -8.96
C LYS A 89 22.10 -2.68 -10.14
N GLN A 90 23.40 -2.91 -9.95
CA GLN A 90 24.24 -3.56 -10.98
C GLN A 90 23.65 -4.90 -11.43
N SER A 91 23.17 -5.73 -10.50
CA SER A 91 22.53 -7.00 -10.84
C SER A 91 21.27 -6.84 -11.72
N GLU A 92 20.57 -5.71 -11.63
CA GLU A 92 19.39 -5.43 -12.47
C GLU A 92 19.82 -4.90 -13.84
N ILE A 93 20.89 -4.08 -13.89
CA ILE A 93 21.54 -3.66 -15.14
C ILE A 93 22.02 -4.88 -15.92
N ASP A 94 22.66 -5.85 -15.25
CA ASP A 94 23.17 -7.06 -15.88
C ASP A 94 22.04 -7.90 -16.50
N ILE A 95 20.88 -7.98 -15.83
CA ILE A 95 19.66 -8.64 -16.36
C ILE A 95 19.13 -7.88 -17.58
N CYS A 96 19.04 -6.55 -17.48
CA CYS A 96 18.67 -5.69 -18.59
C CYS A 96 19.56 -5.95 -19.83
N ALA A 97 20.89 -5.94 -19.65
CA ALA A 97 21.86 -6.18 -20.71
C ALA A 97 21.72 -7.58 -21.31
N ALA A 98 21.51 -8.61 -20.48
CA ALA A 98 21.28 -9.98 -20.95
C ALA A 98 20.02 -10.11 -21.83
N ASN A 99 19.03 -9.25 -21.62
CA ASN A 99 17.79 -9.17 -22.41
C ASN A 99 17.83 -8.08 -23.50
N GLY A 100 19.01 -7.54 -23.82
CA GLY A 100 19.21 -6.57 -24.89
C GLY A 100 18.84 -5.13 -24.55
N VAL A 101 18.52 -4.81 -23.29
CA VAL A 101 18.29 -3.44 -22.80
C VAL A 101 19.64 -2.87 -22.34
N THR A 102 20.42 -2.30 -23.26
CA THR A 102 21.79 -1.83 -23.00
C THR A 102 21.88 -0.32 -22.76
N ASP A 103 21.02 0.47 -23.41
CA ASP A 103 21.08 1.94 -23.38
C ASP A 103 20.15 2.51 -22.30
N ILE A 104 20.48 2.24 -21.03
CA ILE A 104 19.71 2.74 -19.88
C ILE A 104 20.18 4.14 -19.52
N ILE A 105 19.23 5.07 -19.38
CA ILE A 105 19.48 6.42 -18.86
C ILE A 105 18.83 6.53 -17.48
N GLU A 106 19.64 6.78 -16.45
CA GLU A 106 19.16 7.06 -15.10
C GLU A 106 19.02 8.57 -14.88
N ILE A 107 17.83 9.02 -14.49
CA ILE A 107 17.53 10.42 -14.19
C ILE A 107 17.05 10.52 -12.75
N LYS A 108 17.79 11.27 -11.93
CA LYS A 108 17.39 11.57 -10.56
C LYS A 108 16.44 12.76 -10.54
N ILE A 109 15.20 12.54 -10.11
CA ILE A 109 14.15 13.57 -10.09
C ILE A 109 14.06 14.24 -8.72
N ASP A 110 14.19 13.47 -7.63
CA ASP A 110 14.02 13.99 -6.28
C ASP A 110 14.88 13.23 -5.24
N HIS A 111 14.83 13.70 -3.99
CA HIS A 111 15.37 13.04 -2.82
C HIS A 111 14.23 12.72 -1.86
N ASP A 112 14.31 11.55 -1.22
CA ASP A 112 13.39 11.23 -0.13
C ASP A 112 13.68 12.14 1.07
N GLY A 113 12.62 12.75 1.60
CA GLY A 113 12.66 13.51 2.85
C GLY A 113 12.28 12.62 4.03
N ILE A 114 13.00 12.75 5.14
CA ILE A 114 12.63 12.14 6.42
C ILE A 114 11.95 13.22 7.25
N VAL A 115 10.67 13.00 7.62
CA VAL A 115 9.92 13.90 8.48
C VAL A 115 9.84 13.30 9.87
N ILE A 116 10.38 14.00 10.87
CA ILE A 116 10.29 13.62 12.29
C ILE A 116 9.15 14.43 12.90
N VAL A 117 8.11 13.75 13.38
CA VAL A 117 6.94 14.39 14.01
C VAL A 117 6.99 14.12 15.50
N ASN A 118 7.00 15.19 16.29
CA ASN A 118 6.88 15.11 17.76
C ASN A 118 5.52 15.67 18.22
N PRO A 119 4.88 15.09 19.25
CA PRO A 119 3.67 15.66 19.83
C PRO A 119 3.95 17.08 20.35
N LYS A 120 3.00 18.01 20.18
CA LYS A 120 3.16 19.40 20.65
C LYS A 120 3.23 19.53 22.18
N ILE A 121 2.70 18.56 22.90
CA ILE A 121 2.55 18.56 24.37
C ILE A 121 3.64 17.71 25.03
N ALA A 122 4.31 16.85 24.26
CA ALA A 122 5.45 16.09 24.75
C ALA A 122 6.71 16.93 24.65
N SER A 123 7.65 16.70 25.57
CA SER A 123 9.03 17.16 25.37
C SER A 123 9.50 16.71 23.97
N PRO A 124 10.16 17.58 23.19
CA PRO A 124 10.78 17.21 21.93
C PRO A 124 11.54 15.89 22.07
N PHE A 125 11.12 14.87 21.33
CA PHE A 125 11.90 13.65 21.22
C PHE A 125 13.23 14.02 20.58
N ASP A 126 14.26 14.03 21.40
CA ASP A 126 15.60 14.38 20.95
C ASP A 126 16.12 13.22 20.09
N LEU A 127 16.13 13.46 18.78
CA LEU A 127 16.73 12.60 17.79
C LEU A 127 17.98 13.28 17.24
N PRO A 128 19.14 13.08 17.87
CA PRO A 128 20.38 13.65 17.41
C PRO A 128 20.64 13.28 15.95
N HIS A 129 21.12 14.24 15.15
CA HIS A 129 21.51 14.00 13.75
C HIS A 129 22.48 12.83 13.61
N LYS A 130 23.33 12.61 14.63
CA LYS A 130 24.23 11.45 14.71
C LYS A 130 23.44 10.14 14.72
N ASP A 131 22.46 9.99 15.61
CA ASP A 131 21.67 8.76 15.72
C ASP A 131 20.89 8.49 14.42
N LEU A 132 20.30 9.53 13.85
CA LEU A 132 19.61 9.45 12.56
C LEU A 132 20.56 9.02 11.43
N PHE A 133 21.75 9.64 11.34
CA PHE A 133 22.76 9.30 10.35
C PHE A 133 23.26 7.87 10.51
N MET A 134 23.58 7.45 11.75
CA MET A 134 24.03 6.10 12.05
C MET A 134 22.97 5.04 11.77
N SER A 135 21.68 5.41 11.73
CA SER A 135 20.57 4.50 11.41
C SER A 135 20.27 4.34 9.93
N LEU A 136 20.40 5.40 9.14
CA LEU A 136 19.92 5.41 7.75
C LEU A 136 21.05 5.45 6.71
N ALA A 137 22.24 5.90 7.09
CA ALA A 137 23.34 6.03 6.13
C ALA A 137 23.81 4.65 5.66
N LYS A 138 24.06 4.50 4.35
CA LYS A 138 24.68 3.30 3.77
C LYS A 138 26.10 3.06 4.31
N GLN A 139 26.81 4.13 4.64
CA GLN A 139 28.15 4.09 5.22
C GLN A 139 28.24 5.06 6.40
N ILE A 140 28.98 4.66 7.43
CA ILE A 140 29.20 5.42 8.66
C ILE A 140 30.70 5.60 8.89
N PRO A 141 31.15 6.55 9.73
CA PRO A 141 32.55 6.60 10.16
C PRO A 141 33.00 5.24 10.68
N GLY A 142 34.08 4.70 10.12
CA GLY A 142 34.63 3.42 10.56
C GLY A 142 35.09 3.47 12.02
N PRO A 143 35.18 2.30 12.69
CA PRO A 143 35.76 2.23 14.03
C PRO A 143 37.17 2.84 14.03
N GLU A 144 37.51 3.52 15.13
CA GLU A 144 38.83 4.10 15.40
C GLU A 144 39.25 5.36 14.61
N ASN A 145 38.36 6.33 14.36
CA ASN A 145 38.75 7.66 13.84
C ASN A 145 39.66 7.62 12.59
N SER A 146 39.54 6.56 11.77
CA SER A 146 40.43 6.31 10.63
C SER A 146 40.23 7.30 9.47
N GLY A 147 39.27 8.23 9.59
CA GLY A 147 38.87 9.17 8.54
C GLY A 147 38.20 8.50 7.34
N LYS A 148 37.97 7.18 7.39
CA LYS A 148 37.37 6.40 6.30
C LYS A 148 35.94 5.98 6.67
N LEU A 149 35.06 6.04 5.67
CA LEU A 149 33.71 5.51 5.79
C LEU A 149 33.73 3.98 5.63
N ALA A 150 32.92 3.29 6.43
CA ALA A 150 32.71 1.85 6.39
C ALA A 150 31.22 1.53 6.16
N PRO A 151 30.88 0.38 5.56
CA PRO A 151 29.48 -0.04 5.44
C PRO A 151 28.79 -0.03 6.79
N ASN A 152 27.57 0.52 6.85
CA ASN A 152 26.81 0.58 8.09
C ASN A 152 26.41 -0.84 8.53
N PRO A 153 26.91 -1.33 9.68
CA PRO A 153 26.57 -2.65 10.18
C PRO A 153 25.22 -2.66 10.90
N HIS A 154 24.67 -1.49 11.25
CA HIS A 154 23.45 -1.38 12.02
C HIS A 154 22.23 -1.77 11.20
N LYS A 155 21.45 -2.72 11.71
CA LYS A 155 20.22 -3.23 11.07
C LYS A 155 18.97 -2.95 11.91
N THR A 156 19.13 -2.66 13.20
CA THR A 156 18.02 -2.44 14.14
C THR A 156 18.31 -1.27 15.06
N TRP A 157 17.26 -0.58 15.56
CA TRP A 157 17.45 0.56 16.50
C TRP A 157 18.33 0.15 17.63
N LYS A 158 18.11 -1.04 18.19
CA LYS A 158 18.76 -1.51 19.42
C LYS A 158 20.28 -1.48 19.31
N GLU A 159 20.82 -1.53 18.10
CA GLU A 159 22.24 -1.43 17.81
C GLU A 159 22.77 0.03 17.82
N ILE A 160 21.87 1.00 17.86
CA ILE A 160 22.08 2.46 17.85
C ILE A 160 21.53 3.12 19.13
N LYS A 161 20.27 2.81 19.51
CA LYS A 161 19.51 3.27 20.67
C LYS A 161 18.35 2.30 21.00
N ASN A 162 18.04 2.07 22.28
CA ASN A 162 17.19 0.92 22.69
C ASN A 162 15.65 1.11 22.63
N CYS A 163 15.07 2.02 21.83
CA CYS A 163 13.67 2.45 22.04
C CYS A 163 12.59 2.43 20.91
N LEU A 164 12.81 2.20 19.60
CA LEU A 164 11.77 2.53 18.57
C LEU A 164 11.66 1.70 17.25
N ASP A 165 12.61 0.85 16.82
CA ASP A 165 12.59 0.38 15.40
C ASP A 165 11.93 -0.97 15.13
N GLN A 166 10.65 -0.96 14.80
CA GLN A 166 10.02 -1.97 13.96
C GLN A 166 9.08 -1.30 12.96
N PRO A 167 9.06 -1.72 11.67
CA PRO A 167 8.02 -1.28 10.74
C PRO A 167 6.64 -1.41 11.38
N GLY A 168 5.75 -0.43 11.20
CA GLY A 168 4.36 -0.61 11.62
C GLY A 168 3.78 -1.91 11.05
N THR A 169 4.19 -2.31 9.85
CA THR A 169 3.80 -3.58 9.21
C THR A 169 4.42 -4.85 9.82
N SER A 170 5.46 -4.75 10.64
CA SER A 170 6.00 -5.89 11.39
C SER A 170 5.36 -6.05 12.77
N LEU A 171 4.56 -5.08 13.19
CA LEU A 171 3.67 -5.21 14.34
C LEU A 171 2.53 -6.17 14.01
N SER A 172 2.01 -6.89 15.02
CA SER A 172 0.78 -7.66 14.86
C SER A 172 -0.38 -6.75 14.45
N GLY A 173 -1.45 -7.30 13.87
CA GLY A 173 -2.63 -6.49 13.51
C GLY A 173 -3.18 -5.68 14.69
N GLU A 174 -3.17 -6.26 15.89
CA GLU A 174 -3.48 -5.58 17.16
C GLU A 174 -2.55 -4.39 17.45
N GLN A 175 -1.24 -4.61 17.37
CA GLN A 175 -0.26 -3.56 17.63
C GLN A 175 -0.30 -2.43 16.57
N GLN A 176 -0.64 -2.75 15.32
CA GLN A 176 -0.93 -1.74 14.28
C GLN A 176 -2.16 -0.91 14.65
N GLN A 177 -3.19 -1.55 15.18
CA GLN A 177 -4.41 -0.90 15.65
C GLN A 177 -4.10 0.10 16.78
N HIS A 178 -3.34 -0.33 17.78
CA HIS A 178 -2.91 0.52 18.89
C HIS A 178 -2.06 1.70 18.40
N LEU A 179 -1.15 1.47 17.44
CA LEU A 179 -0.37 2.55 16.83
C LEU A 179 -1.26 3.55 16.07
N CYS A 180 -2.28 3.07 15.35
CA CYS A 180 -3.24 3.93 14.66
C CYS A 180 -4.09 4.76 15.64
N ILE A 181 -4.56 4.16 16.74
CA ILE A 181 -5.29 4.87 17.81
C ILE A 181 -4.37 5.92 18.44
N ALA A 182 -3.13 5.56 18.79
CA ALA A 182 -2.14 6.49 19.32
C ALA A 182 -1.87 7.67 18.39
N ARG A 183 -1.77 7.42 17.08
CA ARG A 183 -1.64 8.49 16.05
C ARG A 183 -2.86 9.39 15.99
N ALA A 184 -4.07 8.82 16.10
CA ALA A 184 -5.31 9.59 16.06
C ALA A 184 -5.46 10.50 17.29
N ILE A 185 -5.16 10.01 18.50
CA ILE A 185 -5.28 10.80 19.74
C ILE A 185 -4.18 11.88 19.86
N THR A 186 -3.03 11.72 19.20
CA THR A 186 -1.89 12.66 19.29
C THR A 186 -2.24 14.08 18.84
N ILE A 187 -3.24 14.23 17.97
CA ILE A 187 -3.73 15.55 17.52
C ILE A 187 -4.88 16.10 18.38
N ASN A 188 -5.21 15.44 19.50
CA ASN A 188 -6.29 15.77 20.42
C ASN A 188 -7.63 16.05 19.69
N PRO A 189 -8.17 15.08 18.94
CA PRO A 189 -9.38 15.27 18.16
C PRO A 189 -10.60 15.36 19.08
N GLY A 190 -11.66 16.07 18.66
CA GLY A 190 -12.94 16.01 19.37
C GLY A 190 -13.68 14.69 19.15
N VAL A 191 -13.47 14.04 18.00
CA VAL A 191 -14.12 12.79 17.60
C VAL A 191 -13.12 11.87 16.87
N ILE A 192 -13.17 10.58 17.15
CA ILE A 192 -12.40 9.53 16.48
C ILE A 192 -13.37 8.65 15.68
N LEU A 193 -13.13 8.50 14.37
CA LEU A 193 -13.90 7.62 13.49
C LEU A 193 -13.11 6.32 13.28
N MET A 194 -13.73 5.18 13.55
CA MET A 194 -13.13 3.86 13.40
C MET A 194 -13.95 3.02 12.42
N ASP A 195 -13.39 2.76 11.24
CA ASP A 195 -14.01 1.93 10.23
C ASP A 195 -13.51 0.47 10.36
N VAL A 196 -14.38 -0.40 10.89
CA VAL A 196 -14.15 -1.82 11.13
C VAL A 196 -12.84 -2.14 11.87
N PRO A 197 -12.61 -1.60 13.08
CA PRO A 197 -11.30 -1.61 13.72
C PRO A 197 -10.77 -2.97 14.19
N PHE A 198 -11.60 -4.01 14.40
CA PHE A 198 -11.11 -5.28 14.98
C PHE A 198 -11.51 -6.53 14.21
N SER A 199 -11.95 -6.39 12.96
CA SER A 199 -12.45 -7.53 12.18
C SER A 199 -11.40 -8.55 11.76
N ALA A 200 -10.12 -8.17 11.78
CA ALA A 200 -9.02 -9.04 11.36
C ALA A 200 -8.36 -9.81 12.54
N GLN A 201 -8.94 -9.75 13.74
CA GLN A 201 -8.33 -10.26 14.98
C GLN A 201 -9.10 -11.44 15.58
N ASP A 202 -8.43 -12.24 16.42
CA ASP A 202 -9.10 -13.32 17.17
C ASP A 202 -9.95 -12.78 18.33
N THR A 203 -10.81 -13.64 18.88
CA THR A 203 -11.78 -13.28 19.92
C THR A 203 -11.15 -12.87 21.26
N PHE A 204 -9.92 -13.32 21.57
CA PHE A 204 -9.23 -12.94 22.80
C PHE A 204 -8.59 -11.56 22.66
N ALA A 205 -7.87 -11.32 21.56
CA ALA A 205 -7.32 -10.02 21.22
C ALA A 205 -8.41 -8.94 21.10
N THR A 206 -9.58 -9.32 20.57
CA THR A 206 -10.74 -8.41 20.51
C THR A 206 -11.11 -7.85 21.88
N GLY A 207 -11.19 -8.67 22.94
CA GLY A 207 -11.54 -8.19 24.29
C GLY A 207 -10.55 -7.16 24.85
N ILE A 208 -9.25 -7.39 24.66
CA ILE A 208 -8.19 -6.47 25.11
C ILE A 208 -8.30 -5.11 24.41
N ASN A 209 -8.58 -5.11 23.10
CA ASN A 209 -8.77 -3.87 22.37
C ASN A 209 -10.05 -3.14 22.78
N GLU A 210 -11.13 -3.86 23.06
CA GLU A 210 -12.39 -3.28 23.53
C GLU A 210 -12.18 -2.58 24.89
N ASP A 211 -11.37 -3.15 25.79
CA ASP A 211 -10.97 -2.49 27.04
C ASP A 211 -10.17 -1.20 26.80
N LEU A 212 -9.22 -1.21 25.86
CA LEU A 212 -8.49 0.01 25.47
C LEU A 212 -9.43 1.09 24.92
N MET A 213 -10.43 0.71 24.12
CA MET A 213 -11.42 1.67 23.62
C MET A 213 -12.24 2.29 24.73
N ASN A 214 -12.61 1.50 25.74
CA ASN A 214 -13.32 2.00 26.90
C ASN A 214 -12.48 3.06 27.64
N GLU A 215 -11.16 2.85 27.76
CA GLU A 215 -10.25 3.87 28.33
C GLU A 215 -10.15 5.12 27.44
N VAL A 216 -10.00 4.95 26.12
CA VAL A 216 -9.91 6.07 25.17
C VAL A 216 -11.22 6.88 25.15
N CYS A 217 -12.37 6.23 25.31
CA CYS A 217 -13.68 6.91 25.27
C CYS A 217 -13.96 7.78 26.49
N GLU A 218 -13.18 7.67 27.58
CA GLU A 218 -13.25 8.60 28.72
C GLU A 218 -12.88 10.03 28.31
N ASN A 219 -12.00 10.18 27.31
CA ASN A 219 -11.44 11.47 26.89
C ASN A 219 -11.89 11.89 25.48
N TYR A 220 -12.40 10.96 24.67
CA TYR A 220 -12.72 11.17 23.26
C TYR A 220 -14.09 10.61 22.89
N SER A 221 -14.80 11.30 22.00
CA SER A 221 -15.99 10.71 21.37
C SER A 221 -15.57 9.75 20.26
N ILE A 222 -16.06 8.50 20.28
CA ILE A 222 -15.73 7.49 19.28
C ILE A 222 -16.97 7.11 18.48
N VAL A 223 -16.86 7.06 17.15
CA VAL A 223 -17.87 6.50 16.25
C VAL A 223 -17.26 5.30 15.55
N ILE A 224 -17.94 4.15 15.62
CA ILE A 224 -17.43 2.88 15.11
C ILE A 224 -18.40 2.34 14.06
N VAL A 225 -17.86 1.88 12.95
CA VAL A 225 -18.57 1.03 11.99
C VAL A 225 -18.07 -0.40 12.21
N THR A 226 -18.97 -1.35 12.45
CA THR A 226 -18.62 -2.77 12.62
C THR A 226 -19.72 -3.66 12.09
N HIS A 227 -19.34 -4.86 11.66
CA HIS A 227 -20.27 -5.93 11.30
C HIS A 227 -20.43 -6.97 12.43
N SER A 228 -19.70 -6.83 13.54
CA SER A 228 -19.86 -7.70 14.70
C SER A 228 -20.90 -7.12 15.64
N MET A 229 -22.07 -7.75 15.67
CA MET A 229 -23.15 -7.38 16.58
C MET A 229 -22.76 -7.58 18.05
N GLN A 230 -21.98 -8.61 18.34
CA GLN A 230 -21.51 -8.89 19.70
C GLN A 230 -20.54 -7.82 20.19
N GLN A 231 -19.64 -7.34 19.31
CA GLN A 231 -18.78 -6.21 19.63
C GLN A 231 -19.60 -4.94 19.85
N ALA A 232 -20.48 -4.61 18.90
CA ALA A 232 -21.35 -3.44 19.02
C ALA A 232 -22.14 -3.45 20.33
N ALA A 233 -22.68 -4.61 20.73
CA ALA A 233 -23.40 -4.78 21.99
C ALA A 233 -22.52 -4.57 23.24
N ARG A 234 -21.22 -4.86 23.18
CA ARG A 234 -20.31 -4.71 24.32
C ARG A 234 -19.72 -3.31 24.47
N VAL A 235 -19.38 -2.64 23.36
CA VAL A 235 -18.56 -1.42 23.40
C VAL A 235 -19.31 -0.12 23.14
N SER A 236 -20.52 -0.20 22.59
CA SER A 236 -21.28 1.02 22.29
C SER A 236 -22.16 1.42 23.46
N GLN A 237 -22.39 2.72 23.65
CA GLN A 237 -23.48 3.23 24.50
C GLN A 237 -24.78 3.45 23.69
N ARG A 238 -24.62 3.68 22.39
CA ARG A 238 -25.69 3.84 21.40
C ARG A 238 -25.28 3.17 20.10
N ALA A 239 -26.22 2.52 19.43
CA ALA A 239 -25.99 1.93 18.13
C ALA A 239 -26.99 2.44 17.10
N ALA A 240 -26.55 2.46 15.84
CA ALA A 240 -27.35 2.85 14.69
C ALA A 240 -27.34 1.72 13.68
N TYR A 241 -28.52 1.37 13.15
CA TYR A 241 -28.67 0.36 12.11
C TYR A 241 -29.07 1.00 10.78
N PHE A 242 -28.29 0.69 9.74
CA PHE A 242 -28.55 1.13 8.37
C PHE A 242 -28.96 -0.06 7.51
N HIS A 243 -29.97 0.13 6.66
CA HIS A 243 -30.40 -0.85 5.66
C HIS A 243 -30.70 -0.13 4.34
N LEU A 244 -30.05 -0.55 3.24
CA LEU A 244 -30.22 0.03 1.91
C LEU A 244 -30.15 1.57 1.91
N ASN A 245 -29.10 2.12 2.52
CA ASN A 245 -28.86 3.56 2.69
C ASN A 245 -29.88 4.32 3.56
N ASN A 246 -30.81 3.63 4.23
CA ASN A 246 -31.74 4.23 5.17
C ASN A 246 -31.30 3.96 6.61
N LEU A 247 -31.35 4.98 7.46
CA LEU A 247 -31.18 4.84 8.90
C LEU A 247 -32.48 4.29 9.48
N ILE A 248 -32.46 3.03 9.90
CA ILE A 248 -33.64 2.31 10.36
C ILE A 248 -33.85 2.49 11.86
N ALA A 249 -32.77 2.48 12.65
CA ALA A 249 -32.84 2.60 14.11
C ALA A 249 -31.63 3.37 14.66
N VAL A 250 -31.86 4.16 15.71
CA VAL A 250 -30.83 4.73 16.58
C VAL A 250 -31.32 4.62 18.01
N GLU A 251 -30.70 3.77 18.79
CA GLU A 251 -31.15 3.45 20.13
C GLU A 251 -29.96 3.29 21.08
N ASN A 252 -30.24 3.24 22.38
CA ASN A 252 -29.24 2.79 23.36
C ASN A 252 -28.92 1.31 23.11
N THR A 253 -27.72 0.90 23.51
CA THR A 253 -27.19 -0.43 23.20
C THR A 253 -28.01 -1.58 23.77
N GLU A 254 -28.49 -1.50 25.00
CA GLU A 254 -29.26 -2.61 25.57
C GLU A 254 -30.58 -2.83 24.80
N PRO A 255 -31.45 -1.81 24.59
CA PRO A 255 -32.70 -1.99 23.86
C PRO A 255 -32.51 -2.52 22.43
N ILE A 256 -31.54 -2.00 21.69
CA ILE A 256 -31.39 -2.38 20.28
C ILE A 256 -31.01 -3.85 20.11
N PHE A 257 -30.27 -4.44 21.05
CA PHE A 257 -29.81 -5.83 20.98
C PHE A 257 -30.72 -6.83 21.71
N THR A 258 -31.55 -6.39 22.67
CA THR A 258 -32.45 -7.27 23.43
C THR A 258 -33.91 -7.18 22.95
N HIS A 259 -34.41 -5.97 22.73
CA HIS A 259 -35.80 -5.69 22.37
C HIS A 259 -35.90 -4.56 21.33
N PRO A 260 -35.34 -4.75 20.11
CA PRO A 260 -35.35 -3.72 19.09
C PRO A 260 -36.79 -3.31 18.73
N THR A 261 -37.05 -2.01 18.64
CA THR A 261 -38.40 -1.51 18.32
C THR A 261 -38.81 -1.75 16.87
N HIS A 262 -37.85 -1.90 15.96
CA HIS A 262 -38.09 -2.06 14.53
C HIS A 262 -37.86 -3.49 14.05
N GLN A 263 -38.82 -4.04 13.29
CA GLN A 263 -38.77 -5.43 12.80
C GLN A 263 -37.49 -5.75 12.00
N LEU A 264 -37.10 -4.91 11.03
CA LEU A 264 -35.86 -5.10 10.27
C LEU A 264 -34.59 -5.16 11.15
N THR A 265 -34.56 -4.42 12.27
CA THR A 265 -33.45 -4.47 13.22
C THR A 265 -33.47 -5.79 13.99
N SER A 266 -34.67 -6.24 14.40
CA SER A 266 -34.86 -7.56 15.01
C SER A 266 -34.42 -8.69 14.10
N ASP A 267 -34.85 -8.68 12.83
CA ASP A 267 -34.55 -9.70 11.84
C ASP A 267 -33.04 -9.78 11.55
N TYR A 268 -32.36 -8.62 11.49
CA TYR A 268 -30.91 -8.57 11.30
C TYR A 268 -30.16 -9.14 12.52
N ILE A 269 -30.54 -8.72 13.74
CA ILE A 269 -29.86 -9.12 14.97
C ILE A 269 -30.02 -10.62 15.26
N THR A 270 -31.18 -11.17 14.92
CA THR A 270 -31.49 -12.59 15.08
C THR A 270 -31.01 -13.46 13.92
N GLY A 271 -30.47 -12.86 12.85
CA GLY A 271 -29.91 -13.58 11.70
C GLY A 271 -30.94 -14.11 10.69
N HIS A 272 -32.17 -13.60 10.70
CA HIS A 272 -33.19 -13.92 9.70
C HIS A 272 -32.92 -13.24 8.35
N ILE A 273 -32.13 -12.16 8.34
CA ILE A 273 -31.68 -11.45 7.14
C ILE A 273 -30.19 -11.09 7.24
N GLY A 274 -29.47 -11.15 6.11
CA GLY A 274 -28.03 -10.87 6.00
C GLY A 274 -27.66 -10.42 4.59
#